data_AF-A0A8J4PV04-F1
#
_entry.id   AF-A0A8J4PV04-F1
#
_cell.length_a   1.000
_cell.length_b   1.000
_cell.length_c   1.000
_cell.angle_alpha   90.00
_cell.angle_beta   90.00
_cell.angle_gamma   90.00
#
_symmetry.space_group_name_H-M   'P 1'
#
loop_
_entity.id
_entity.type
_entity.pdbx_description
1 polymer ?
#
loop_
_entity_poly.entity_id
_entity_poly.type
_entity_poly.pdbx_seq_one_letter_code
_entity_poly.pdbx_strand_id
1 'polypeptide(L)'
;MKISKVILLLTLIVMILVCVNSSTLEEFEQLEEAEQLNELEQFQEEGWVSPYKKREEAERAQRENDQRRNAPKNADRCYGVRCPAGFHCNEKGECVMKCGVVWCVEGTKCDKDLFHIPYCSPR
;
A
#
# COMPACT_ATOMS: atom_id res chain seq x y z
N MET A 1 -4.30 -0.87 76.84
CA MET A 1 -4.09 -1.40 75.47
C MET A 1 -4.45 -0.35 74.40
N LYS A 2 -3.65 0.73 74.27
CA LYS A 2 -3.88 1.80 73.26
C LYS A 2 -2.72 1.92 72.26
N ILE A 3 -1.50 1.55 72.68
CA ILE A 3 -0.27 1.61 71.88
C ILE A 3 -0.35 0.68 70.65
N SER A 4 -0.98 -0.48 70.80
CA SER A 4 -1.14 -1.46 69.70
C SER A 4 -1.95 -0.89 68.51
N LYS A 5 -2.99 -0.08 68.77
CA LYS A 5 -3.78 0.53 67.69
C LYS A 5 -3.02 1.63 66.97
N VAL A 6 -2.16 2.37 67.68
CA VAL A 6 -1.33 3.44 67.09
C VAL A 6 -0.24 2.87 66.18
N ILE A 7 0.41 1.80 66.60
CA ILE A 7 1.43 1.10 65.77
C ILE A 7 0.78 0.50 64.52
N LEU A 8 -0.42 -0.08 64.65
CA LEU A 8 -1.14 -0.66 63.52
C LEU A 8 -1.58 0.43 62.52
N LEU A 9 -1.96 1.61 63.01
CA LEU A 9 -2.29 2.73 62.13
C LEU A 9 -1.05 3.27 61.39
N LEU A 10 0.08 3.40 62.09
CA LEU A 10 1.34 3.89 61.50
C LEU A 10 1.88 2.93 60.42
N THR A 11 1.86 1.62 60.69
CA THR A 11 2.30 0.61 59.71
C THR A 11 1.43 0.60 58.47
N LEU A 12 0.12 0.82 58.62
CA LEU A 12 -0.82 0.90 57.51
C LEU A 12 -0.60 2.16 56.65
N ILE A 13 -0.29 3.31 57.28
CA ILE A 13 0.08 4.53 56.56
C ILE A 13 1.38 4.35 55.78
N VAL A 14 2.40 3.72 56.38
CA VAL A 14 3.67 3.43 55.69
C VAL A 14 3.46 2.50 54.49
N MET A 15 2.63 1.46 54.63
CA MET A 15 2.28 0.57 53.52
C MET A 15 1.59 1.31 52.37
N ILE A 16 0.64 2.21 52.67
CA ILE A 16 -0.03 3.01 51.63
C ILE A 16 0.97 3.90 50.90
N LEU A 17 1.90 4.55 51.63
CA LEU A 17 2.94 5.38 51.02
C LEU A 17 3.88 4.58 50.11
N VAL A 18 4.23 3.35 50.49
CA VAL A 18 5.05 2.45 49.67
C VAL A 18 4.30 2.03 48.40
N CYS A 19 3.02 1.66 48.49
CA CYS A 19 2.22 1.27 47.33
C CYS A 19 1.99 2.42 46.34
N VAL A 20 1.81 3.66 46.82
CA VAL A 20 1.67 4.83 45.94
C VAL A 20 2.99 5.17 45.24
N ASN A 21 4.12 5.00 45.94
CA ASN A 21 5.43 5.23 45.34
C ASN A 21 5.87 4.10 44.40
N SER A 22 5.39 2.86 44.58
CA SER A 22 5.71 1.78 43.64
C SER A 22 5.00 1.98 42.30
N SER A 23 3.76 2.47 42.30
CA SER A 23 3.05 2.80 41.04
C SER A 23 3.73 3.91 40.25
N THR A 24 4.34 4.90 40.91
CA THR A 24 5.10 5.93 40.20
C THR A 24 6.44 5.41 39.70
N LEU A 25 7.10 4.51 40.43
CA LEU A 25 8.34 3.84 40.00
C LEU A 25 8.13 3.00 38.73
N GLU A 26 7.04 2.23 38.64
CA GLU A 26 6.71 1.45 37.44
C GLU A 26 6.44 2.35 36.22
N GLU A 27 5.84 3.53 36.40
CA GLU A 27 5.64 4.51 35.32
C GLU A 27 6.98 5.10 34.84
N PHE A 28 7.93 5.38 35.74
CA PHE A 28 9.26 5.88 35.35
C PHE A 28 10.09 4.83 34.61
N GLU A 29 10.03 3.56 35.00
CA GLU A 29 10.78 2.46 34.37
C GLU A 29 10.30 2.24 32.92
N GLN A 30 8.98 2.34 32.66
CA GLN A 30 8.43 2.25 31.30
C GLN A 30 8.80 3.44 30.41
N LEU A 31 8.97 4.64 30.99
CA LEU A 31 9.42 5.83 30.26
C LEU A 31 10.90 5.72 29.87
N GLU A 32 11.75 5.16 30.73
CA GLU A 32 13.18 4.97 30.47
C GLU A 32 13.44 3.91 29.38
N GLU A 33 12.68 2.80 29.37
CA GLU A 33 12.75 1.79 28.29
C GLU A 33 12.32 2.36 26.93
N ALA A 34 11.29 3.21 26.90
CA ALA A 34 10.81 3.84 25.67
C ALA A 34 11.80 4.87 25.10
N GLU A 35 12.51 5.60 25.95
CA GLU A 35 13.52 6.58 25.52
C GLU A 35 14.76 5.89 24.91
N GLN A 36 15.23 4.78 25.52
CA GLN A 36 16.37 4.02 24.98
C GLN A 36 16.08 3.35 23.62
N LEU A 37 14.85 2.89 23.39
CA LEU A 37 14.43 2.35 22.09
C LEU A 37 14.43 3.43 21.00
N ASN A 38 14.01 4.64 21.33
CA ASN A 38 13.89 5.75 20.38
C ASN A 38 15.28 6.30 19.97
N GLU A 39 16.25 6.31 20.88
CA GLU A 39 17.64 6.65 20.54
C GLU A 39 18.26 5.61 19.59
N LEU A 40 18.01 4.30 19.80
CA LEU A 40 18.53 3.24 18.92
C LEU A 40 17.97 3.30 17.49
N GLU A 41 16.70 3.67 17.31
CA GLU A 41 16.09 3.83 15.98
C GLU A 41 16.66 5.05 15.23
N GLN A 42 16.89 6.17 15.91
CA GLN A 42 17.49 7.36 15.28
C GLN A 42 18.93 7.12 14.79
N PHE A 43 19.73 6.31 15.50
CA PHE A 43 21.08 5.98 15.04
C PHE A 43 21.11 5.03 13.82
N GLN A 44 20.02 4.32 13.49
CA GLN A 44 19.95 3.50 12.28
C GLN A 44 19.65 4.31 11.01
N GLU A 45 18.95 5.44 11.10
CA GLU A 45 18.63 6.28 9.94
C GLU A 45 19.82 7.10 9.42
N GLU A 46 20.81 7.41 10.26
CA GLU A 46 22.06 8.09 9.85
C GLU A 46 23.19 7.12 9.48
N GLY A 47 22.87 5.83 9.30
CA GLY A 47 23.83 4.83 8.87
C GLY A 47 24.37 5.15 7.46
N TRP A 48 25.69 5.29 7.34
CA TRP A 48 26.39 5.49 6.06
C TRP A 48 25.92 4.46 5.03
N VAL A 49 25.04 4.90 4.11
CA VAL A 49 24.60 4.05 3.00
C VAL A 49 25.77 3.93 2.04
N SER A 50 26.41 2.76 2.06
CA SER A 50 27.49 2.41 1.14
C SER A 50 27.14 2.85 -0.29
N PRO A 51 28.02 3.59 -0.99
CA PRO A 51 27.79 4.03 -2.37
C PRO A 51 27.40 2.89 -3.32
N TYR A 52 27.82 1.67 -3.00
CA TYR A 52 27.48 0.45 -3.73
C TYR A 52 26.00 0.07 -3.59
N LYS A 53 25.39 0.26 -2.41
CA LYS A 53 23.97 -0.04 -2.19
C LYS A 53 23.07 0.93 -2.96
N LYS A 54 23.41 2.22 -2.99
CA LYS A 54 22.70 3.22 -3.81
C LYS A 54 22.79 2.92 -5.31
N ARG A 55 23.95 2.44 -5.78
CA ARG A 55 24.15 2.06 -7.19
C ARG A 55 23.33 0.84 -7.57
N GLU A 56 23.29 -0.17 -6.71
CA GLU A 56 22.51 -1.39 -6.93
C GLU A 56 21.00 -1.13 -6.93
N GLU A 57 20.51 -0.27 -6.01
CA GLU A 57 19.12 0.18 -5.98
C GLU A 57 18.73 0.96 -7.24
N ALA A 58 19.60 1.87 -7.70
CA ALA A 58 19.39 2.60 -8.95
C ALA A 58 19.36 1.67 -10.17
N GLU A 59 20.25 0.67 -10.24
CA GLU A 59 20.23 -0.33 -11.31
C GLU A 59 18.98 -1.21 -11.28
N ARG A 60 18.47 -1.58 -10.09
CA ARG A 60 17.20 -2.31 -9.96
C ARG A 60 16.03 -1.48 -10.44
N ALA A 61 15.92 -0.22 -10.00
CA ALA A 61 14.86 0.69 -10.42
C ALA A 61 14.89 0.92 -11.95
N GLN A 62 16.07 0.99 -12.55
CA GLN A 62 16.23 1.14 -13.99
C GLN A 62 15.81 -0.12 -14.76
N ARG A 63 16.19 -1.32 -14.28
CA ARG A 63 15.75 -2.59 -14.88
C ARG A 63 14.23 -2.77 -14.78
N GLU A 64 13.61 -2.38 -13.67
CA GLU A 64 12.14 -2.41 -13.54
C GLU A 64 11.45 -1.46 -14.53
N ASN A 65 12.00 -0.25 -14.74
CA ASN A 65 11.47 0.72 -15.69
C ASN A 65 11.62 0.21 -17.14
N ASP A 66 12.78 -0.37 -17.46
CA ASP A 66 13.03 -0.97 -18.77
C ASP A 66 12.14 -2.20 -19.01
N GLN A 67 11.87 -3.01 -17.99
CA GLN A 67 10.89 -4.10 -18.07
C GLN A 67 9.46 -3.57 -18.27
N ARG A 68 9.07 -2.47 -17.61
CA ARG A 68 7.74 -1.84 -17.83
C ARG A 68 7.63 -1.23 -19.23
N ARG A 69 8.71 -0.65 -19.75
CA ARG A 69 8.75 -0.07 -21.11
C ARG A 69 8.78 -1.12 -22.21
N ASN A 70 9.51 -2.21 -21.99
CA ASN A 70 9.66 -3.32 -22.93
C ASN A 70 8.65 -4.45 -22.69
N ALA A 71 7.76 -4.32 -21.70
CA ALA A 71 6.62 -5.20 -21.53
C ALA A 71 5.84 -5.19 -22.86
N PRO A 72 5.57 -6.36 -23.45
CA PRO A 72 4.91 -6.42 -24.74
C PRO A 72 3.56 -5.73 -24.60
N LYS A 73 3.38 -4.62 -25.32
CA LYS A 73 2.08 -3.99 -25.56
C LYS A 73 1.28 -4.92 -26.47
N ASN A 74 0.91 -6.10 -25.97
CA ASN A 74 0.03 -7.07 -26.63
C ASN A 74 -1.43 -6.58 -26.61
N ALA A 75 -1.68 -5.27 -26.69
CA ALA A 75 -3.03 -4.72 -26.65
C ALA A 75 -3.77 -4.87 -27.99
N ASP A 76 -3.05 -5.12 -29.10
CA ASP A 76 -3.63 -5.15 -30.46
C ASP A 76 -3.56 -6.53 -31.15
N ARG A 77 -3.24 -7.60 -30.41
CA ARG A 77 -3.23 -8.96 -30.98
C ARG A 77 -4.33 -9.82 -30.37
N CYS A 78 -5.35 -10.06 -31.16
CA CYS A 78 -6.42 -11.02 -30.88
C CYS A 78 -6.07 -12.37 -31.49
N TYR A 79 -5.99 -13.43 -30.68
CA TYR A 79 -5.63 -14.78 -31.14
C TYR A 79 -4.39 -14.84 -32.06
N GLY A 80 -3.39 -13.99 -31.81
CA GLY A 80 -2.16 -13.92 -32.61
C GLY A 80 -2.27 -13.14 -33.92
N VAL A 81 -3.44 -12.61 -34.26
CA VAL A 81 -3.70 -11.77 -35.44
C VAL A 81 -3.83 -10.31 -35.02
N ARG A 82 -3.32 -9.37 -35.84
CA ARG A 82 -3.51 -7.93 -35.61
C ARG A 82 -4.94 -7.53 -35.98
N CYS A 83 -5.59 -6.78 -35.11
CA CYS A 83 -6.89 -6.19 -35.45
C CYS A 83 -6.77 -5.16 -36.58
N PRO A 84 -7.81 -4.98 -37.40
CA PRO A 84 -7.84 -3.93 -38.43
C PRO A 84 -7.76 -2.53 -37.81
N ALA A 85 -7.37 -1.53 -38.61
CA ALA A 85 -7.19 -0.17 -38.13
C ALA A 85 -8.47 0.39 -37.49
N GLY A 86 -8.33 0.92 -36.26
CA GLY A 86 -9.45 1.44 -35.46
C GLY A 86 -10.14 0.41 -34.57
N PHE A 87 -9.74 -0.86 -34.62
CA PHE A 87 -10.19 -1.92 -33.71
C PHE A 87 -9.10 -2.24 -32.68
N HIS A 88 -9.53 -2.60 -31.48
CA HIS A 88 -8.67 -3.01 -30.36
C HIS A 88 -9.07 -4.40 -29.89
N CYS A 89 -8.13 -5.12 -29.27
CA CYS A 89 -8.43 -6.44 -28.76
C CYS A 89 -9.10 -6.37 -27.38
N ASN A 90 -10.27 -6.97 -27.22
CA ASN A 90 -10.91 -7.10 -25.91
C ASN A 90 -10.35 -8.30 -25.12
N GLU A 91 -10.74 -8.42 -23.85
CA GLU A 91 -10.34 -9.55 -22.98
C GLU A 91 -10.82 -10.92 -23.49
N LYS A 92 -11.82 -10.95 -24.38
CA LYS A 92 -12.34 -12.17 -25.03
C LYS A 92 -11.56 -12.56 -26.28
N GLY A 93 -10.55 -11.78 -26.66
CA GLY A 93 -9.77 -11.99 -27.89
C GLY A 93 -10.51 -11.56 -29.16
N GLU A 94 -11.56 -10.74 -29.07
CA GLU A 94 -12.29 -10.23 -30.23
C GLU A 94 -11.82 -8.81 -30.57
N CYS A 95 -11.68 -8.53 -31.87
CA CYS A 95 -11.39 -7.19 -32.35
C CYS A 95 -12.67 -6.34 -32.26
N VAL A 96 -12.64 -5.29 -31.43
CA VAL A 96 -13.76 -4.39 -31.18
C VAL A 96 -13.41 -2.94 -31.48
N MET A 97 -14.37 -2.17 -32.00
CA MET A 97 -14.26 -0.74 -32.25
C MET A 97 -15.30 0.02 -31.41
N LYS A 98 -14.90 1.16 -30.83
CA LYS A 98 -15.80 2.01 -30.06
C LYS A 98 -16.72 2.81 -30.99
N CYS A 99 -18.03 2.72 -30.74
CA CYS A 99 -19.09 3.39 -31.48
C CYS A 99 -20.00 4.14 -30.49
N GLY A 100 -19.63 5.36 -30.11
CA GLY A 100 -20.33 6.11 -29.06
C GLY A 100 -20.27 5.38 -27.71
N VAL A 101 -21.43 4.87 -27.24
CA VAL A 101 -21.56 4.10 -26.00
C VAL A 101 -21.46 2.58 -26.20
N VAL A 102 -21.57 2.09 -27.43
CA VAL A 102 -21.48 0.66 -27.74
C VAL A 102 -20.10 0.28 -28.30
N TRP A 103 -19.77 -1.00 -28.20
CA TRP A 103 -18.57 -1.59 -28.78
C TRP A 103 -18.99 -2.59 -29.85
N CYS A 104 -18.53 -2.39 -31.08
CA CYS A 104 -18.88 -3.20 -32.23
C CYS A 104 -17.75 -4.16 -32.58
N VAL A 105 -18.07 -5.42 -32.79
CA VAL A 105 -17.10 -6.45 -33.21
C VAL A 105 -16.77 -6.30 -34.69
N GLU A 106 -15.59 -6.78 -35.08
CA GLU A 106 -15.21 -6.90 -36.50
C GLU A 106 -16.29 -7.65 -37.29
N GLY A 107 -16.66 -7.11 -38.47
CA GLY A 107 -17.78 -7.60 -39.28
C GLY A 107 -19.11 -6.86 -39.07
N THR A 108 -19.20 -6.00 -38.06
CA THR A 108 -20.36 -5.10 -37.86
C THR A 108 -19.99 -3.65 -38.20
N LYS A 109 -21.00 -2.85 -38.57
CA LYS A 109 -20.90 -1.40 -38.79
C LYS A 109 -21.58 -0.63 -37.66
N CYS A 110 -21.03 0.53 -37.34
CA CYS A 110 -21.58 1.49 -36.39
C CYS A 110 -22.64 2.35 -37.09
N ASP A 111 -23.92 2.05 -36.85
CA ASP A 111 -25.05 2.82 -37.36
C ASP A 111 -25.72 3.62 -36.23
N LYS A 112 -26.59 4.57 -36.60
CA LYS A 112 -27.41 5.35 -35.66
C LYS A 112 -28.87 5.14 -35.99
N ASP A 113 -29.70 4.97 -34.96
CA ASP A 113 -31.14 4.83 -35.13
C ASP A 113 -31.80 6.20 -35.38
N LEU A 114 -33.14 6.21 -35.50
CA LEU A 114 -33.93 7.44 -35.67
C LEU A 114 -33.76 8.43 -34.50
N PHE A 115 -33.34 7.94 -33.33
CA PHE A 115 -33.09 8.72 -32.11
C PHE A 115 -31.61 9.08 -31.94
N HIS A 116 -30.76 8.84 -32.95
CA HIS A 116 -29.32 9.08 -32.92
C HIS A 116 -28.54 8.22 -31.92
N ILE A 117 -29.14 7.13 -31.42
CA ILE A 117 -28.51 6.17 -30.52
C ILE A 117 -27.62 5.25 -31.35
N PRO A 118 -26.31 5.15 -31.03
CA PRO A 118 -25.38 4.29 -31.76
C PRO A 118 -25.65 2.81 -31.48
N TYR A 119 -25.66 1.99 -32.53
CA TYR A 119 -25.81 0.54 -32.44
C TYR A 119 -24.93 -0.18 -33.48
N CYS A 120 -24.70 -1.47 -33.26
CA CYS A 120 -23.94 -2.31 -34.19
C CYS A 120 -24.89 -3.06 -35.12
N SER A 121 -24.71 -2.88 -36.43
CA SER A 121 -25.50 -3.51 -37.49
C SER A 121 -24.63 -4.46 -38.31
N PRO A 122 -25.13 -5.61 -38.79
CA PRO A 122 -24.37 -6.45 -39.71
C PRO A 122 -24.03 -5.67 -41.00
N ARG A 123 -22.82 -5.88 -41.52
CA ARG A 123 -22.38 -5.30 -42.80
C ARG A 123 -22.99 -6.01 -44.00
#